data_AF-A0A344UPU7-F1
#
_entry.id   AF-A0A344UPU7-F1
#
_cell.length_a   1.000
_cell.length_b   1.000
_cell.length_c   1.000
_cell.angle_alpha   90.00
_cell.angle_beta   90.00
_cell.angle_gamma   90.00
#
_symmetry.space_group_name_H-M   'P 1'
#
loop_
_entity.id
_entity.type
_entity.pdbx_description
1 polymer ?
#
loop_
_entity_poly.entity_id
_entity_poly.type
_entity_poly.pdbx_seq_one_letter_code
_entity_poly.pdbx_strand_id
1 'polypeptide(L)'
;MDRRREGAAAQKLIDAFVEEARAKGLSTEPLRAQLLDGHRAKTGKHGWYLNASQSLAIGENGEYYQLVVPGGLKERLRGVTLEPSLPPLHVGKGGRDGETGYLREFLEWRLKAG
;
A
#
# COMPACT_ATOMS: atom_id res chain seq x y z
N MET A 1 16.99 -13.64 -12.53
CA MET A 1 16.42 -13.10 -13.78
C MET A 1 14.95 -12.70 -13.62
N ASP A 2 14.41 -12.37 -12.42
CA ASP A 2 12.93 -12.45 -12.28
C ASP A 2 12.14 -11.29 -11.62
N ARG A 3 12.76 -10.32 -10.92
CA ARG A 3 11.97 -9.26 -10.25
C ARG A 3 11.01 -8.46 -11.16
N ARG A 4 11.37 -8.27 -12.44
CA ARG A 4 10.51 -7.57 -13.41
C ARG A 4 9.29 -8.40 -13.83
N ARG A 5 9.43 -9.73 -13.96
CA ARG A 5 8.32 -10.62 -14.28
C ARG A 5 7.37 -10.77 -13.09
N GLU A 6 7.94 -10.86 -11.89
CA GLU A 6 7.19 -10.88 -10.64
C GLU A 6 6.39 -9.57 -10.45
N GLY A 7 7.03 -8.41 -10.67
CA GLY A 7 6.35 -7.11 -10.58
C GLY A 7 5.18 -6.96 -11.56
N ALA A 8 5.32 -7.47 -12.79
CA ALA A 8 4.23 -7.42 -13.77
C ALA A 8 3.02 -8.28 -13.36
N ALA A 9 3.27 -9.45 -12.77
CA ALA A 9 2.20 -10.30 -12.23
C ALA A 9 1.50 -9.65 -11.03
N ALA A 10 2.27 -9.03 -10.13
CA ALA A 10 1.71 -8.28 -8.99
C ALA A 10 0.88 -7.07 -9.46
N GLN A 11 1.34 -6.35 -10.48
CA GLN A 11 0.61 -5.22 -11.05
C GLN A 11 -0.74 -5.65 -11.63
N LYS A 12 -0.82 -6.79 -12.32
CA LYS A 12 -2.10 -7.33 -12.81
C LYS A 12 -3.10 -7.63 -11.68
N LEU A 13 -2.61 -8.10 -10.53
CA LEU A 13 -3.47 -8.35 -9.37
C LEU A 13 -4.01 -7.05 -8.78
N ILE A 14 -3.16 -6.02 -8.71
CA ILE A 14 -3.56 -4.70 -8.23
C ILE A 14 -4.58 -4.07 -9.18
N ASP A 15 -4.34 -4.14 -10.48
CA ASP A 15 -5.25 -3.61 -11.51
C ASP A 15 -6.65 -4.23 -11.38
N ALA A 16 -6.72 -5.56 -11.33
CA ALA A 16 -7.97 -6.28 -11.11
C ALA A 16 -8.64 -5.90 -9.78
N PHE A 17 -7.86 -5.72 -8.71
CA PHE A 17 -8.38 -5.24 -7.43
C PHE A 17 -8.99 -3.83 -7.53
N VAL A 18 -8.34 -2.90 -8.24
CA VAL A 18 -8.84 -1.53 -8.40
C VAL A 18 -10.14 -1.52 -9.20
N GLU A 19 -10.22 -2.31 -10.27
CA GLU A 19 -11.46 -2.49 -11.04
C GLU A 19 -12.58 -3.05 -10.17
N GLU A 20 -12.32 -4.11 -9.42
CA GLU A 20 -13.28 -4.72 -8.49
C GLU A 20 -13.69 -3.75 -7.37
N ALA A 21 -12.74 -3.03 -6.79
CA ALA A 21 -13.00 -2.09 -5.71
C ALA A 21 -13.87 -0.92 -6.18
N ARG A 22 -13.61 -0.41 -7.40
CA ARG A 22 -14.46 0.60 -8.04
C ARG A 22 -15.83 0.04 -8.39
N ALA A 23 -15.91 -1.18 -8.93
CA ALA A 23 -17.18 -1.83 -9.26
C ALA A 23 -18.05 -2.07 -8.02
N LYS A 24 -17.43 -2.37 -6.87
CA LYS A 24 -18.08 -2.48 -5.55
C LYS A 24 -18.36 -1.13 -4.88
N GLY A 25 -17.84 -0.03 -5.41
CA GLY A 25 -18.00 1.31 -4.83
C GLY A 25 -17.22 1.55 -3.53
N LEU A 26 -16.07 0.88 -3.33
CA LEU A 26 -15.22 1.12 -2.16
C LEU A 26 -14.69 2.56 -2.19
N SER A 27 -14.95 3.32 -1.13
CA SER A 27 -14.44 4.68 -0.99
C SER A 27 -12.92 4.69 -0.80
N THR A 28 -12.24 5.56 -1.55
CA THR A 28 -10.81 5.82 -1.38
C THR A 28 -10.61 6.75 -0.18
N GLU A 29 -9.66 6.40 0.69
CA GLU A 29 -9.32 7.17 1.88
C GLU A 29 -7.98 7.91 1.69
N PRO A 30 -7.77 9.06 2.38
CA PRO A 30 -6.50 9.75 2.35
C PRO A 30 -5.42 8.89 3.01
N LEU A 31 -4.38 8.56 2.23
CA LEU A 31 -3.26 7.75 2.68
C LEU A 31 -2.38 8.54 3.65
N ARG A 32 -1.97 7.87 4.72
CA ARG A 32 -1.09 8.43 5.76
C ARG A 32 0.11 7.50 5.93
N ALA A 33 1.30 8.07 5.85
CA ALA A 33 2.52 7.33 6.11
C ALA A 33 2.79 7.27 7.61
N GLN A 34 3.22 6.11 8.09
CA GLN A 34 3.75 5.92 9.42
C GLN A 34 5.29 6.03 9.38
N LEU A 35 5.79 7.03 10.10
CA LEU A 35 7.21 7.21 10.34
C LEU A 35 7.70 6.14 11.32
N LEU A 36 8.94 5.67 11.20
CA LEU A 36 9.54 4.74 12.17
C LEU A 36 9.54 5.28 13.62
N ASP A 37 9.48 6.59 13.79
CA ASP A 37 9.36 7.29 15.07
C ASP A 37 7.94 7.16 15.71
N GLY A 38 7.00 6.51 15.02
CA GLY A 38 5.62 6.28 15.49
C GLY A 38 4.63 7.39 15.12
N HIS A 39 5.10 8.50 14.55
CA HIS A 39 4.23 9.58 14.07
C HIS A 39 3.64 9.28 12.69
N ARG A 40 2.41 9.76 12.45
CA ARG A 40 1.75 9.69 11.15
C ARG A 40 1.89 11.01 10.40
N ALA A 41 2.25 10.94 9.13
CA ALA A 41 2.37 12.08 8.22
C ALA A 41 1.37 11.95 7.06
N LYS A 42 0.82 13.08 6.62
CA LYS A 42 -0.04 13.13 5.44
C LYS A 42 0.81 12.97 4.19
N THR A 43 0.31 12.20 3.22
CA THR A 43 1.01 11.97 1.94
C THR A 43 0.35 12.66 0.75
N GLY A 44 -0.91 13.09 0.91
CA GLY A 44 -1.68 13.75 -0.14
C GLY A 44 -2.20 12.79 -1.23
N LYS A 45 -2.00 11.48 -1.06
CA LYS A 45 -2.51 10.43 -1.96
C LYS A 45 -3.82 9.86 -1.41
N HIS A 46 -4.64 9.31 -2.28
CA HIS A 46 -5.89 8.61 -1.93
C HIS A 46 -5.85 7.17 -2.43
N GLY A 47 -6.50 6.27 -1.69
CA GLY A 47 -6.51 4.86 -2.03
C GLY A 47 -7.09 3.96 -0.94
N TRP A 48 -6.72 2.68 -0.97
CA TRP A 48 -7.19 1.68 -0.03
C TRP A 48 -6.04 1.11 0.77
N TYR A 49 -6.17 1.11 2.09
CA TYR A 49 -5.25 0.40 2.97
C TYR A 49 -5.42 -1.11 2.81
N LEU A 50 -4.31 -1.85 2.76
CA LEU A 50 -4.33 -3.31 2.60
C LEU A 50 -4.31 -4.07 3.93
N ASN A 51 -3.91 -3.42 5.02
CA ASN A 51 -3.84 -4.02 6.34
C ASN A 51 -4.35 -3.08 7.43
N ALA A 52 -4.67 -3.66 8.59
CA ALA A 52 -5.13 -2.92 9.77
C ALA A 52 -4.04 -1.99 10.33
N SER A 53 -2.77 -2.38 10.19
CA SER A 53 -1.61 -1.58 10.60
C SER A 53 -1.39 -0.33 9.72
N GLN A 54 -2.14 -0.17 8.62
CA GLN A 54 -1.99 0.94 7.67
C GLN A 54 -0.56 1.11 7.14
N SER A 55 0.17 0.00 7.02
CA SER A 55 1.55 -0.04 6.53
C SER A 55 1.65 -0.08 5.01
N LEU A 56 0.59 -0.54 4.35
CA LEU A 56 0.54 -0.77 2.91
C LEU A 56 -0.77 -0.24 2.34
N ALA A 57 -0.69 0.35 1.16
CA ALA A 57 -1.86 0.85 0.46
C ALA A 57 -1.73 0.76 -1.05
N ILE A 58 -2.87 0.72 -1.71
CA ILE A 58 -3.01 0.81 -3.17
C ILE A 58 -3.67 2.14 -3.50
N GLY A 59 -3.03 2.91 -4.37
CA GLY A 59 -3.60 4.13 -4.92
C GLY A 59 -4.77 3.84 -5.85
N GLU A 60 -5.61 4.85 -6.05
CA GLU A 60 -6.78 4.74 -6.93
C GLU A 60 -6.47 4.37 -8.39
N ASN A 61 -5.22 4.58 -8.87
CA ASN A 61 -4.78 4.19 -10.21
C ASN A 61 -3.95 2.89 -10.24
N GLY A 62 -3.97 2.10 -9.15
CA GLY A 62 -3.21 0.84 -9.07
C GLY A 62 -1.74 1.03 -8.73
N GLU A 63 -1.38 2.17 -8.12
CA GLU A 63 -0.04 2.45 -7.64
C GLU A 63 0.17 1.77 -6.27
N TYR A 64 1.23 0.98 -6.12
CA TYR A 64 1.56 0.36 -4.85
C TYR A 64 2.37 1.32 -3.97
N TYR A 65 1.90 1.49 -2.73
CA TYR A 65 2.51 2.39 -1.76
C TYR A 65 2.85 1.66 -0.45
N GLN A 66 4.11 1.78 -0.04
CA GLN A 66 4.55 1.41 1.30
C GLN A 66 4.48 2.66 2.18
N LEU A 67 3.61 2.61 3.18
CA LEU A 67 3.34 3.72 4.09
C LEU A 67 4.33 3.75 5.26
N VAL A 68 5.24 2.79 5.35
CA VAL A 68 6.32 2.77 6.34
C VAL A 68 7.54 3.44 5.77
N VAL A 69 7.87 4.63 6.29
CA VAL A 69 9.03 5.42 5.85
C VAL A 69 10.05 5.57 6.97
N PRO A 70 11.37 5.52 6.65
CA PRO A 70 12.39 5.88 7.61
C PRO A 70 12.15 7.32 8.05
N GLY A 71 11.94 7.53 9.35
CA GLY A 71 11.49 8.81 9.87
C GLY A 71 12.61 9.86 9.94
N GLY A 72 12.21 11.12 9.78
CA GLY A 72 13.02 12.31 10.00
C GLY A 72 12.14 13.53 10.28
N LEU A 73 12.66 14.52 11.03
CA LEU A 73 11.91 15.74 11.38
C LEU A 73 11.48 16.54 10.12
N LYS A 74 12.25 16.43 9.02
CA LYS A 74 11.96 17.06 7.72
C LYS A 74 10.72 16.46 7.05
N GLU A 75 10.62 15.15 6.97
CA GLU A 75 9.47 14.44 6.39
C GLU A 75 8.18 14.68 7.21
N ARG A 76 8.30 14.89 8.53
CA ARG A 76 7.17 15.29 9.37
C ARG A 76 6.66 16.70 9.04
N LEU A 77 7.55 17.67 8.83
CA LEU A 77 7.20 19.07 8.59
C LEU A 77 6.73 19.32 7.15
N ARG A 78 7.34 18.66 6.16
CA ARG A 78 7.04 18.87 4.74
C ARG A 78 5.98 17.93 4.18
N GLY A 79 5.62 16.89 4.94
CA GLY A 79 4.81 15.77 4.45
C GLY A 79 5.68 14.70 3.82
N VAL A 80 5.14 13.48 3.74
CA VAL A 80 5.84 12.34 3.16
C VAL A 80 5.41 12.20 1.71
N THR A 81 6.35 12.39 0.79
CA THR A 81 6.13 12.05 -0.60
C THR A 81 6.25 10.54 -0.76
N LEU A 82 5.11 9.88 -1.00
CA LEU A 82 5.11 8.47 -1.35
C LEU A 82 5.53 8.33 -2.82
N GLU A 83 6.62 7.61 -3.05
CA GLU A 83 6.99 7.21 -4.40
C GLU A 83 6.30 5.88 -4.73
N PRO A 84 5.63 5.78 -5.90
CA PRO A 84 5.06 4.52 -6.34
C PRO A 84 6.19 3.51 -6.53
N SER A 85 6.09 2.39 -5.84
CA SER A 85 7.11 1.34 -5.90
C SER A 85 6.59 0.16 -6.71
N LEU A 86 7.53 -0.61 -7.28
CA LEU A 86 7.17 -1.83 -7.99
C LEU A 86 6.54 -2.82 -6.99
N PRO A 87 5.30 -3.28 -7.24
CA PRO A 87 4.62 -4.16 -6.30
C PRO A 87 5.32 -5.51 -6.27
N PRO A 88 5.71 -6.01 -5.08
CA PRO A 88 6.21 -7.36 -4.95
C PRO A 88 5.03 -8.34 -4.93
N LEU A 89 5.19 -9.53 -5.53
CA LEU A 89 4.21 -10.62 -5.37
C LEU A 89 4.12 -11.09 -3.91
N HIS A 90 5.26 -11.05 -3.22
CA HIS A 90 5.40 -11.42 -1.83
C HIS A 90 5.57 -10.17 -0.98
N VAL A 91 4.62 -9.91 -0.10
CA VAL A 91 4.71 -8.79 0.83
C VAL A 91 5.58 -9.24 2.00
N GLY A 92 6.85 -8.84 1.95
CA GLY A 92 7.83 -9.13 2.98
C GLY A 92 8.15 -7.88 3.80
N LYS A 93 7.83 -7.93 5.10
CA LYS A 93 8.37 -7.04 6.16
C LYS A 93 7.87 -5.58 6.10
N GLY A 94 6.63 -5.38 6.52
CA GLY A 94 5.99 -4.06 6.72
C GLY A 94 5.80 -3.65 8.19
N GLY A 95 6.83 -3.81 9.03
CA GLY A 95 6.83 -3.31 10.42
C GLY A 95 6.05 -4.14 11.44
N ARG A 96 6.49 -4.01 12.71
CA ARG A 96 6.11 -4.55 14.05
C ARG A 96 5.21 -5.80 14.23
N ASP A 97 4.35 -6.18 13.30
CA ASP A 97 3.37 -7.27 13.46
C ASP A 97 3.69 -8.56 12.65
N GLY A 98 4.68 -8.53 11.77
CA GLY A 98 5.20 -9.77 11.16
C GLY A 98 4.29 -10.47 10.16
N GLU A 99 3.27 -9.79 9.64
CA GLU A 99 2.42 -10.34 8.56
C GLU A 99 3.24 -10.52 7.28
N THR A 100 3.61 -11.77 6.99
CA THR A 100 4.19 -12.19 5.71
C THR A 100 3.14 -12.98 4.94
N GLY A 101 2.90 -12.60 3.69
CA GLY A 101 1.92 -13.27 2.84
C GLY A 101 1.99 -12.84 1.38
N TYR A 102 1.12 -13.42 0.56
CA TYR A 102 1.01 -13.04 -0.84
C TYR A 102 0.18 -11.77 -0.98
N LEU A 103 0.63 -10.84 -1.84
CA LEU A 103 -0.10 -9.60 -2.12
C LEU A 103 -1.57 -9.86 -2.45
N ARG A 104 -1.83 -10.92 -3.23
CA ARG A 104 -3.18 -11.35 -3.61
C ARG A 104 -4.09 -11.53 -2.40
N GLU A 105 -3.61 -12.18 -1.34
CA GLU A 105 -4.44 -12.49 -0.16
C GLU A 105 -4.90 -11.21 0.54
N PHE A 106 -4.00 -10.23 0.68
CA PHE A 106 -4.34 -8.92 1.23
C PHE A 106 -5.38 -8.18 0.37
N LEU A 107 -5.25 -8.22 -0.96
CA LEU A 107 -6.22 -7.62 -1.88
C LEU A 107 -7.59 -8.29 -1.74
N GLU A 108 -7.64 -9.61 -1.73
CA GLU A 108 -8.87 -10.39 -1.57
C GLU A 108 -9.54 -10.12 -0.20
N TRP A 109 -8.76 -10.05 0.87
CA TRP A 109 -9.27 -9.69 2.20
C TRP A 109 -9.85 -8.29 2.20
N ARG A 110 -9.18 -7.32 1.56
CA ARG A 110 -9.68 -5.95 1.49
C ARG A 110 -10.99 -5.84 0.70
N LEU A 111 -11.14 -6.62 -0.38
CA LEU A 111 -12.40 -6.70 -1.14
C LEU A 111 -13.53 -7.37 -0.36
N LYS A 112 -13.20 -8.35 0.49
CA LYS A 112 -14.17 -9.03 1.36
C LYS A 112 -14.57 -8.19 2.58
N ALA A 113 -13.66 -7.35 3.08
CA ALA A 113 -13.87 -6.51 4.26
C ALA A 113 -14.84 -5.33 4.00
N GLY A 114 -15.01 -4.90 2.74
CA GLY A 114 -15.99 -3.87 2.34
C GLY A 114 -15.64 -2.45 2.79
#